data_AF-A0A842V8K3-F1
#
_entry.id   AF-A0A842V8K3-F1
#
_cell.length_a   1.000
_cell.length_b   1.000
_cell.length_c   1.000
_cell.angle_alpha   90.00
_cell.angle_beta   90.00
_cell.angle_gamma   90.00
#
_symmetry.space_group_name_H-M   'P 1'
#
loop_
_entity.id
_entity.type
_entity.pdbx_description
1 polymer ?
#
loop_
_entity_poly.entity_id
_entity_poly.type
_entity_poly.pdbx_seq_one_letter_code
_entity_poly.pdbx_strand_id
1 'polypeptide(L)'
;GLIIIDCSWKKLLKFGSLKSENERKLPPLVAANPVNYGKWEKLSSVEAIAATLYLIDFEKEAKLLLSKFNWGMEFLRINYERLNK
;
A
#
# COMPACT_ATOMS: atom_id res chain seq x y z
N GLY A 1 16.28 1.59 -2.15
CA GLY A 1 15.29 0.90 -2.99
C GLY A 1 14.11 0.46 -2.14
N LEU A 2 12.99 0.11 -2.74
CA LEU A 2 11.80 -0.41 -2.05
C LEU A 2 11.70 -1.93 -2.23
N ILE A 3 11.47 -2.67 -1.15
CA ILE A 3 11.27 -4.11 -1.18
C ILE A 3 9.84 -4.39 -0.73
N ILE A 4 9.15 -5.25 -1.47
CA ILE A 4 7.85 -5.79 -1.08
C ILE A 4 7.87 -7.31 -1.13
N ILE A 5 7.14 -7.93 -0.22
CA ILE A 5 6.97 -9.38 -0.19
C ILE A 5 5.55 -9.67 -0.64
N ASP A 6 5.40 -10.05 -1.91
CA ASP A 6 4.09 -10.36 -2.48
C ASP A 6 3.64 -11.76 -2.06
N CYS A 7 2.70 -11.82 -1.11
CA CYS A 7 2.11 -13.07 -0.68
C CYS A 7 0.68 -12.83 -0.16
N SER A 8 -0.10 -13.92 -0.05
CA SER A 8 -1.44 -13.79 0.52
C SER A 8 -1.37 -13.49 2.02
N TRP A 9 -2.33 -12.71 2.52
CA TRP A 9 -2.48 -12.44 3.95
C TRP A 9 -2.56 -13.70 4.82
N LYS A 10 -3.03 -14.84 4.26
CA LYS A 10 -3.04 -16.15 4.94
C LYS A 10 -1.64 -16.74 5.16
N LYS A 11 -0.69 -16.44 4.26
CA LYS A 11 0.70 -16.95 4.28
C LYS A 11 1.66 -16.02 5.02
N LEU A 12 1.34 -14.73 5.11
CA LEU A 12 2.13 -13.73 5.84
C LEU A 12 2.40 -14.13 7.31
N LEU A 13 1.41 -14.75 7.97
CA LEU A 13 1.54 -15.27 9.34
C LEU A 13 2.58 -16.39 9.52
N LYS A 14 3.03 -17.02 8.42
CA LYS A 14 4.02 -18.11 8.44
C LYS A 14 5.45 -17.63 8.19
N PHE A 15 5.62 -16.42 7.66
CA PHE A 15 6.91 -15.77 7.70
C PHE A 15 7.10 -15.29 9.14
N GLY A 16 8.06 -15.87 9.86
CA GLY A 16 8.51 -15.32 11.15
C GLY A 16 8.98 -13.87 11.01
N SER A 17 9.45 -13.23 12.09
CA SER A 17 9.92 -11.84 12.00
C SER A 17 11.08 -11.73 10.99
N LEU A 18 10.77 -11.27 9.78
CA LEU A 18 11.75 -10.90 8.78
C LEU A 18 12.37 -9.58 9.23
N LYS A 19 13.36 -9.68 10.12
CA LYS A 19 14.08 -8.50 10.62
C LYS A 19 14.94 -7.94 9.50
N SER A 20 14.65 -6.71 9.09
CA SER A 20 15.50 -5.89 8.24
C SER A 20 15.86 -4.61 8.99
N GLU A 21 17.10 -4.14 8.86
CA GLU A 21 17.56 -2.89 9.49
C GLU A 21 16.69 -1.66 9.13
N ASN A 22 16.05 -1.69 7.96
CA ASN A 22 15.27 -0.57 7.42
C ASN A 22 13.77 -0.88 7.27
N GLU A 23 13.22 -1.79 8.10
CA GLU A 23 11.78 -2.03 8.08
C GLU A 23 10.99 -0.79 8.51
N ARG A 24 9.89 -0.51 7.81
CA ARG A 24 8.99 0.62 8.09
C ARG A 24 7.55 0.14 7.96
N LYS A 25 6.72 0.52 8.94
CA LYS A 25 5.27 0.32 8.86
C LYS A 25 4.65 1.54 8.18
N LEU A 26 3.76 1.30 7.22
CA LEU A 26 2.95 2.38 6.62
C LEU A 26 1.99 2.98 7.65
N PRO A 27 1.59 4.26 7.49
CA PRO A 27 0.47 4.80 8.25
C PRO A 27 -0.80 3.96 8.01
N PRO A 28 -1.76 4.00 8.95
CA PRO A 28 -3.00 3.24 8.81
C PRO A 28 -3.81 3.80 7.64
N LEU A 29 -3.95 2.98 6.60
CA LEU A 29 -4.65 3.33 5.36
C LEU A 29 -5.80 2.35 5.10
N VAL A 30 -6.78 2.81 4.34
CA VAL A 30 -7.96 2.02 3.94
C VAL A 30 -7.74 1.43 2.56
N ALA A 31 -8.02 0.15 2.39
CA ALA A 31 -7.93 -0.52 1.10
C ALA A 31 -9.05 -0.09 0.14
N ALA A 32 -8.70 0.14 -1.13
CA ALA A 32 -9.61 0.35 -2.26
C ALA A 32 -9.66 -0.85 -3.21
N ASN A 33 -8.81 -1.86 -3.03
CA ASN A 33 -8.87 -3.09 -3.83
C ASN A 33 -10.21 -3.84 -3.64
N PRO A 34 -10.76 -4.50 -4.68
CA PRO A 34 -12.08 -5.16 -4.62
C PRO A 34 -12.21 -6.26 -3.55
N VAL A 35 -11.10 -6.87 -3.14
CA VAL A 35 -11.10 -8.00 -2.18
C VAL A 35 -11.23 -7.51 -0.74
N ASN A 36 -10.65 -6.35 -0.42
CA ASN A 36 -10.56 -5.79 0.92
C ASN A 36 -11.11 -4.37 1.04
N TYR A 37 -11.93 -3.92 0.09
CA TYR A 37 -12.46 -2.57 0.06
C TYR A 37 -13.02 -2.14 1.42
N GLY A 38 -12.60 -0.97 1.89
CA GLY A 38 -13.01 -0.39 3.17
C GLY A 38 -12.35 -0.99 4.41
N LYS A 39 -11.54 -2.05 4.29
CA LYS A 39 -10.83 -2.64 5.43
C LYS A 39 -9.53 -1.88 5.70
N TRP A 40 -9.28 -1.63 6.97
CA TRP A 40 -8.04 -1.03 7.47
C TRP A 40 -6.85 -1.97 7.32
N GLU A 41 -5.71 -1.41 6.93
CA GLU A 41 -4.38 -2.06 6.87
C GLU A 41 -4.29 -3.31 5.97
N LYS A 42 -5.37 -3.71 5.29
CA LYS A 42 -5.42 -4.85 4.36
C LYS A 42 -5.15 -4.42 2.93
N LEU A 43 -4.07 -3.67 2.76
CA LEU A 43 -3.61 -3.18 1.47
C LEU A 43 -3.18 -4.36 0.59
N SER A 44 -3.34 -4.19 -0.72
CA SER A 44 -2.65 -5.00 -1.71
C SER A 44 -1.20 -4.54 -1.85
N SER A 45 -0.36 -5.38 -2.46
CA SER A 45 1.06 -5.06 -2.68
C SER A 45 1.23 -3.77 -3.49
N VAL A 46 0.35 -3.55 -4.48
CA VAL A 46 0.37 -2.34 -5.29
C VAL A 46 -0.04 -1.09 -4.51
N GLU A 47 -1.06 -1.17 -3.66
CA GLU A 47 -1.47 -0.05 -2.79
C GLU A 47 -0.38 0.31 -1.79
N ALA A 48 0.31 -0.69 -1.23
CA ALA A 48 1.42 -0.45 -0.30
C ALA A 48 2.61 0.26 -0.99
N ILE A 49 2.97 -0.14 -2.22
CA ILE A 49 3.99 0.56 -3.01
C ILE A 49 3.54 1.97 -3.34
N ALA A 50 2.31 2.13 -3.84
CA ALA A 50 1.79 3.44 -4.23
C ALA A 50 1.72 4.41 -3.04
N ALA A 51 1.28 3.94 -1.86
CA ALA A 51 1.29 4.72 -0.63
C ALA A 51 2.71 5.13 -0.23
N THR A 52 3.67 4.20 -0.32
CA THR A 52 5.07 4.49 -0.03
C THR A 52 5.59 5.59 -0.95
N LEU A 53 5.42 5.42 -2.26
CA LEU A 53 5.85 6.40 -3.27
C LEU A 53 5.20 7.77 -3.03
N TYR A 54 3.91 7.81 -2.71
CA TYR A 54 3.21 9.05 -2.40
C TYR A 54 3.83 9.76 -1.18
N LEU A 55 4.15 9.02 -0.11
CA LEU A 55 4.71 9.56 1.13
C LEU A 55 6.16 10.08 0.99
N ILE A 56 6.89 9.63 -0.04
CA ILE A 56 8.25 10.09 -0.32
C ILE A 56 8.32 11.05 -1.52
N ASP A 57 7.21 11.75 -1.82
CA ASP A 57 7.07 12.76 -2.88
C ASP A 57 7.17 12.24 -4.33
N PHE A 58 7.03 10.94 -4.55
CA PHE A 58 6.93 10.30 -5.88
C PHE A 58 5.46 10.09 -6.30
N GLU A 59 4.67 11.16 -6.22
CA GLU A 59 3.22 11.11 -6.49
C GLU A 59 2.89 10.70 -7.93
N LYS A 60 3.71 11.12 -8.90
CA LYS A 60 3.50 10.80 -10.33
C LYS A 60 3.62 9.30 -10.57
N GLU A 61 4.63 8.68 -9.97
CA GLU A 61 4.89 7.25 -10.03
C GLU A 61 3.80 6.46 -9.31
N ALA A 62 3.35 6.95 -8.14
CA ALA A 62 2.22 6.37 -7.43
C ALA A 62 0.94 6.36 -8.29
N LYS A 63 0.61 7.50 -8.91
CA LYS A 63 -0.55 7.63 -9.81
C LYS A 63 -0.42 6.74 -11.04
N LEU A 64 0.76 6.69 -11.67
CA LEU A 64 1.03 5.83 -12.82
C LEU A 64 0.90 4.34 -12.47
N LEU A 65 1.31 3.95 -11.27
CA LEU A 65 1.18 2.57 -10.81
C LEU A 65 -0.30 2.21 -10.60
N LEU A 66 -1.05 3.09 -9.95
CA LEU A 66 -2.48 2.89 -9.66
C LEU A 66 -3.36 2.99 -10.91
N SER A 67 -2.99 3.79 -11.92
CA SER A 67 -3.77 3.94 -13.16
C SER A 67 -3.89 2.65 -13.97
N LYS A 68 -3.08 1.64 -13.67
CA LYS A 68 -3.18 0.29 -14.27
C LYS A 68 -4.37 -0.51 -13.74
N PHE A 69 -5.05 -0.02 -12.70
CA PHE A 69 -6.17 -0.68 -12.06
C PHE A 69 -7.39 0.24 -12.12
N ASN A 70 -8.55 -0.28 -12.54
CA ASN A 70 -9.78 0.51 -12.65
C ASN A 70 -10.22 1.13 -11.31
N TRP A 71 -9.85 0.50 -10.19
CA TRP A 71 -10.10 0.98 -8.82
C TRP A 71 -8.90 1.72 -8.21
N GLY A 72 -7.76 1.81 -8.89
CA GLY A 72 -6.52 2.27 -8.27
C GLY A 72 -6.58 3.73 -7.82
N MET A 73 -7.19 4.61 -8.61
CA MET A 73 -7.31 6.03 -8.25
C MET A 73 -8.21 6.26 -7.03
N GLU A 74 -9.15 5.36 -6.76
CA GLU A 74 -10.00 5.39 -5.57
C GLU A 74 -9.16 5.28 -4.28
N PHE A 75 -8.04 4.54 -4.32
CA PHE A 75 -7.13 4.40 -3.18
C PHE A 75 -6.60 5.74 -2.69
N LEU A 76 -6.15 6.61 -3.60
CA LEU A 76 -5.67 7.95 -3.27
C LEU A 76 -6.82 8.83 -2.78
N ARG A 77 -7.99 8.72 -3.42
CA ARG A 77 -9.17 9.51 -3.06
C ARG A 77 -9.62 9.26 -1.63
N ILE A 78 -9.77 7.99 -1.22
CA ILE A 78 -10.26 7.64 0.12
C ILE A 78 -9.22 7.88 1.22
N ASN A 79 -7.94 7.95 0.86
CA ASN A 79 -6.83 8.14 1.81
C ASN A 79 -6.20 9.54 1.75
N TYR A 80 -6.74 10.48 0.96
CA TYR A 80 -6.14 11.80 0.73
C TYR A 80 -5.76 12.53 2.03
N GLU A 81 -6.66 12.58 3.02
CA GLU A 81 -6.39 13.23 4.31
C GLU A 81 -5.31 12.51 5.15
N ARG A 82 -5.13 11.20 4.96
CA ARG A 82 -4.16 10.39 5.70
C ARG A 82 -2.78 10.43 5.07
N LEU A 83 -2.73 10.62 3.75
CA LEU A 83 -1.49 10.70 2.98
C LEU A 83 -0.86 12.10 3.01
N ASN A 84 -1.66 13.15 3.27
CA ASN A 84 -1.19 14.54 3.32
C ASN A 84 -1.07 15.10 4.75
N LYS A 85 -1.06 14.23 5.77
CA LYS A 85 -0.89 14.59 7.18
C LYS A 85 0.52 14.24 7.63
#